data_AF-A0A7W6ABV8-F1
#
_entry.id   AF-A0A7W6ABV8-F1
#
_cell.length_a   1.000
_cell.length_b   1.000
_cell.length_c   1.000
_cell.angle_alpha   90.00
_cell.angle_beta   90.00
_cell.angle_gamma   90.00
#
_symmetry.space_group_name_H-M   'P 1'
#
loop_
_entity.id
_entity.type
_entity.pdbx_description
1 polymer ?
#
loop_
_entity_poly.entity_id
_entity_poly.type
_entity_poly.pdbx_seq_one_letter_code
_entity_poly.pdbx_strand_id
1 'polypeptide(L)'
;MAQTLDEHHRQIAAGIAEVREHCSRPIPDIAALSTARLRLSRTSAARSQYVRDVLFPKLRAGADGVLLSQLDDMQRAFAAKRLASSEHVTTWSSKAIAEDWEGYRQAARRIWAMMEEQMDRERRIFG
;
A
#
# COMPACT_ATOMS: atom_id res chain seq x y z
N MET A 1 -18.08 -6.36 9.71
CA MET A 1 -17.41 -5.90 8.47
C MET A 1 -16.03 -5.30 8.74
N ALA A 2 -15.79 -4.68 9.91
CA ALA A 2 -14.48 -4.16 10.33
C ALA A 2 -13.34 -5.22 10.40
N GLN A 3 -13.66 -6.46 10.81
CA GLN A 3 -12.66 -7.53 10.97
C GLN A 3 -11.79 -7.81 9.72
N THR A 4 -12.29 -7.56 8.50
CA THR A 4 -11.52 -7.85 7.27
C THR A 4 -10.62 -6.69 6.84
N LEU A 5 -11.05 -5.43 7.03
CA LEU A 5 -10.21 -4.27 6.69
C LEU A 5 -9.10 -4.07 7.73
N ASP A 6 -9.41 -4.26 9.02
CA ASP A 6 -8.42 -4.20 10.09
C ASP A 6 -7.35 -5.30 9.94
N GLU A 7 -7.74 -6.50 9.49
CA GLU A 7 -6.82 -7.57 9.15
C GLU A 7 -5.88 -7.14 8.02
N HIS A 8 -6.43 -6.60 6.94
CA HIS A 8 -5.62 -6.07 5.84
C HIS A 8 -4.66 -4.96 6.30
N HIS A 9 -5.10 -4.04 7.15
CA HIS A 9 -4.24 -3.01 7.73
C HIS A 9 -3.12 -3.60 8.58
N ARG A 10 -3.43 -4.59 9.41
CA ARG A 10 -2.42 -5.27 10.24
C ARG A 10 -1.37 -5.97 9.38
N GLN A 11 -1.77 -6.65 8.33
CA GLN A 11 -0.86 -7.33 7.41
C GLN A 11 0.02 -6.33 6.63
N ILE A 12 -0.55 -5.20 6.19
CA ILE A 12 0.23 -4.12 5.56
C ILE A 12 1.24 -3.54 6.54
N ALA A 13 0.83 -3.23 7.78
CA ALA A 13 1.71 -2.69 8.80
C ALA A 13 2.88 -3.65 9.11
N ALA A 14 2.60 -4.96 9.24
CA ALA A 14 3.63 -5.97 9.41
C ALA A 14 4.60 -6.03 8.22
N GLY A 15 4.09 -5.99 6.99
CA GLY A 15 4.94 -5.96 5.80
C GLY A 15 5.78 -4.68 5.68
N ILE A 16 5.26 -3.52 6.08
CA ILE A 16 6.02 -2.27 6.16
C ILE A 16 7.15 -2.39 7.18
N ALA A 17 6.86 -2.93 8.37
CA ALA A 17 7.87 -3.12 9.42
C ALA A 17 9.01 -4.02 8.94
N GLU A 18 8.69 -5.10 8.22
CA GLU A 18 9.69 -6.00 7.65
C GLU A 18 10.56 -5.31 6.59
N VAL A 19 9.98 -4.55 5.66
CA VAL A 19 10.76 -3.81 4.66
C VAL A 19 11.63 -2.73 5.33
N ARG A 20 11.12 -2.08 6.39
CA ARG A 20 11.90 -1.12 7.21
C ARG A 20 13.12 -1.79 7.85
N GLU A 21 12.95 -3.00 8.37
CA GLU A 21 14.04 -3.78 8.96
C GLU A 21 15.10 -4.16 7.92
N HIS A 22 14.70 -4.54 6.70
CA HIS A 22 15.68 -4.72 5.62
C HIS A 22 16.40 -3.41 5.27
N CYS A 23 15.69 -2.29 5.25
CA CYS A 23 16.23 -0.96 4.98
C CYS A 23 17.07 -0.36 6.11
N SER A 24 17.08 -0.94 7.32
CA SER A 24 17.91 -0.48 8.44
C SER A 24 19.36 -0.98 8.29
N ARG A 25 19.58 -2.04 7.50
CA ARG A 25 20.87 -2.68 7.31
C ARG A 25 21.81 -1.84 6.43
N PRO A 26 23.12 -1.84 6.72
CA PRO A 26 24.10 -1.11 5.93
C PRO A 26 24.32 -1.74 4.54
N ILE A 27 24.16 -3.07 4.44
CA ILE A 27 24.31 -3.83 3.20
C ILE A 27 22.97 -4.51 2.88
N PRO A 28 22.45 -4.40 1.65
CA PRO A 28 21.17 -4.99 1.31
C PRO A 28 21.24 -6.50 1.16
N ASP A 29 20.34 -7.20 1.85
CA ASP A 29 19.98 -8.58 1.49
C ASP A 29 18.90 -8.50 0.40
N ILE A 30 19.35 -8.45 -0.86
CA ILE A 30 18.50 -8.22 -2.02
C ILE A 30 17.43 -9.32 -2.18
N ALA A 31 17.79 -10.57 -1.90
CA ALA A 31 16.88 -11.69 -2.03
C ALA A 31 15.75 -11.59 -1.00
N ALA A 32 16.09 -11.44 0.28
CA ALA A 32 15.09 -11.34 1.35
C ALA A 32 14.22 -10.09 1.20
N LEU A 33 14.83 -8.95 0.85
CA LEU A 33 14.12 -7.70 0.57
C LEU A 33 13.14 -7.87 -0.60
N SER A 34 13.54 -8.53 -1.68
CA SER A 34 12.65 -8.75 -2.84
C SER A 34 11.43 -9.58 -2.47
N THR A 35 11.61 -10.62 -1.66
CA THR A 35 10.51 -11.42 -1.11
C THR A 35 9.58 -10.59 -0.22
N ALA A 36 10.13 -9.79 0.69
CA ALA A 36 9.34 -8.91 1.57
C ALA A 36 8.52 -7.88 0.77
N ARG A 37 9.14 -7.24 -0.23
CA ARG A 37 8.47 -6.29 -1.13
C ARG A 37 7.34 -6.95 -1.91
N LEU A 38 7.57 -8.13 -2.49
CA LEU A 38 6.55 -8.85 -3.24
C LEU A 38 5.35 -9.21 -2.35
N ARG A 39 5.60 -9.70 -1.14
CA ARG A 39 4.54 -9.99 -0.17
C ARG A 39 3.74 -8.74 0.20
N LEU A 40 4.40 -7.63 0.53
CA LEU A 40 3.74 -6.36 0.84
C LEU A 40 2.88 -5.85 -0.33
N SER A 41 3.40 -5.93 -1.56
CA SER A 41 2.65 -5.55 -2.76
C SER A 41 1.39 -6.41 -2.94
N ARG A 42 1.48 -7.73 -2.72
CA ARG A 42 0.32 -8.63 -2.77
C ARG A 42 -0.71 -8.32 -1.69
N THR A 43 -0.28 -8.08 -0.45
CA THR A 43 -1.17 -7.69 0.64
C THR A 43 -1.87 -6.36 0.34
N SER A 44 -1.14 -5.37 -0.15
CA SER A 44 -1.71 -4.08 -0.54
C SER A 44 -2.74 -4.21 -1.67
N ALA A 45 -2.47 -5.08 -2.66
CA ALA A 45 -3.39 -5.37 -3.75
C ALA A 45 -4.67 -6.08 -3.26
N ALA A 46 -4.55 -7.07 -2.37
CA ALA A 46 -5.68 -7.77 -1.77
C ALA A 46 -6.57 -6.80 -0.98
N ARG A 47 -5.96 -5.90 -0.20
CA ARG A 47 -6.67 -4.81 0.48
C ARG A 47 -7.40 -3.91 -0.52
N SER A 48 -6.74 -3.46 -1.58
CA SER A 48 -7.38 -2.60 -2.59
C SER A 48 -8.54 -3.30 -3.30
N GLN A 49 -8.42 -4.61 -3.53
CA GLN A 49 -9.50 -5.44 -4.05
C GLN A 49 -10.68 -5.48 -3.08
N TYR A 50 -10.44 -5.74 -1.80
CA TYR A 50 -11.48 -5.77 -0.77
C TYR A 50 -12.23 -4.43 -0.68
N VAL A 51 -11.52 -3.30 -0.62
CA VAL A 51 -12.16 -1.99 -0.55
C VAL A 51 -13.01 -1.72 -1.79
N ARG A 52 -12.50 -2.06 -2.98
CA ARG A 52 -13.20 -1.86 -4.25
C ARG A 52 -14.43 -2.75 -4.41
N ASP A 53 -14.32 -4.03 -4.10
CA ASP A 53 -15.32 -5.05 -4.44
C ASP A 53 -16.32 -5.27 -3.31
N VAL A 54 -15.98 -4.90 -2.07
CA VAL A 54 -16.82 -5.12 -0.90
C VAL A 54 -17.30 -3.82 -0.27
N LEU A 55 -16.40 -2.88 0.03
CA LEU A 55 -16.77 -1.67 0.78
C LEU A 55 -17.48 -0.64 -0.11
N PHE A 56 -16.97 -0.39 -1.31
CA PHE A 56 -17.58 0.59 -2.22
C PHE A 56 -19.01 0.27 -2.64
N PRO A 57 -19.36 -0.97 -3.05
CA PRO A 57 -20.74 -1.29 -3.41
C PRO A 57 -21.69 -1.11 -2.22
N LYS A 58 -21.25 -1.47 -1.01
CA LYS A 58 -22.06 -1.33 0.21
C LYS A 58 -22.34 0.13 0.56
N LEU A 59 -21.34 1.00 0.44
CA LEU A 59 -21.54 2.42 0.71
C LEU A 59 -22.38 3.10 -0.38
N ARG A 60 -22.18 2.75 -1.66
CA ARG A 60 -22.95 3.32 -2.77
C ARG A 60 -24.45 3.03 -2.66
N ALA A 61 -24.85 1.88 -2.12
CA ALA A 61 -26.25 1.48 -2.02
C ALA A 61 -27.14 2.42 -1.18
N GLY A 62 -26.55 3.28 -0.34
CA GLY A 62 -27.27 4.27 0.47
C GLY A 62 -26.65 5.67 0.44
N ALA A 63 -25.78 5.96 -0.54
CA ALA A 63 -25.06 7.22 -0.60
C ALA A 63 -25.89 8.35 -1.21
N ASP A 64 -25.81 9.53 -0.59
CA ASP A 64 -26.25 10.78 -1.21
C ASP A 64 -25.21 11.29 -2.23
N GLY A 65 -25.53 12.38 -2.93
CA GLY A 65 -24.64 12.94 -3.95
C GLY A 65 -23.27 13.39 -3.41
N VAL A 66 -23.20 13.80 -2.15
CA VAL A 66 -21.94 14.24 -1.52
C VAL A 66 -21.06 13.02 -1.23
N LEU A 67 -21.61 11.97 -0.64
CA LEU A 67 -20.89 10.73 -0.36
C LEU A 67 -20.46 10.04 -1.66
N LEU A 68 -21.29 10.05 -2.70
CA LEU A 68 -20.91 9.53 -4.03
C LEU A 68 -19.67 10.24 -4.59
N SER A 69 -19.61 11.57 -4.53
CA SER A 69 -18.43 12.34 -4.97
C SER A 69 -17.19 11.99 -4.15
N GLN A 70 -17.31 11.84 -2.82
CA GLN A 70 -16.20 11.45 -1.96
C GLN A 70 -15.67 10.05 -2.28
N LEU A 71 -16.56 9.11 -2.61
CA LEU A 71 -16.19 7.76 -3.04
C LEU A 71 -15.47 7.76 -4.40
N ASP A 72 -15.90 8.60 -5.34
CA ASP A 72 -15.24 8.77 -6.64
C ASP A 72 -13.82 9.34 -6.48
N ASP A 73 -13.66 10.38 -5.67
CA ASP A 73 -12.34 10.97 -5.38
C ASP A 73 -11.41 9.93 -4.72
N MET A 74 -11.98 9.10 -3.85
CA MET A 74 -11.22 8.03 -3.23
C MET A 74 -10.81 6.95 -4.22
N GLN A 75 -11.68 6.56 -5.16
CA GLN A 75 -11.34 5.64 -6.24
C GLN A 75 -10.20 6.17 -7.11
N ARG A 76 -10.23 7.47 -7.46
CA ARG A 76 -9.14 8.11 -8.22
C ARG A 76 -7.82 8.08 -7.45
N ALA A 77 -7.86 8.43 -6.16
CA ALA A 77 -6.68 8.37 -5.31
C ALA A 77 -6.09 6.95 -5.23
N PHE A 78 -6.93 5.92 -5.18
CA PHE A 78 -6.45 4.53 -5.14
C PHE A 78 -5.80 4.09 -6.45
N ALA A 79 -6.35 4.52 -7.59
CA ALA A 79 -5.75 4.26 -8.88
C ALA A 79 -4.35 4.88 -8.98
N ALA A 80 -4.21 6.16 -8.58
CA ALA A 80 -2.92 6.86 -8.56
C ALA A 80 -1.90 6.17 -7.65
N LYS A 81 -2.29 5.75 -6.44
CA LYS A 81 -1.40 5.05 -5.50
C LYS A 81 -0.97 3.68 -6.00
N ARG A 82 -1.87 2.94 -6.69
CA ARG A 82 -1.51 1.67 -7.33
C ARG A 82 -0.51 1.88 -8.47
N LEU A 83 -0.69 2.93 -9.28
CA LEU A 83 0.27 3.28 -10.32
C LEU A 83 1.65 3.58 -9.72
N ALA A 84 1.72 4.45 -8.71
CA ALA A 84 2.97 4.76 -8.01
C ALA A 84 3.66 3.51 -7.40
N SER A 85 2.87 2.60 -6.82
CA SER A 85 3.39 1.33 -6.31
C SER A 85 3.92 0.42 -7.42
N SER A 86 3.26 0.39 -8.59
CA SER A 86 3.68 -0.39 -9.75
C SER A 86 4.97 0.16 -10.35
N GLU A 87 5.04 1.48 -10.55
CA GLU A 87 6.24 2.19 -11.01
C GLU A 87 7.42 1.92 -10.07
N HIS A 88 7.21 2.00 -8.75
CA HIS A 88 8.26 1.71 -7.78
C HIS A 88 8.82 0.28 -7.92
N VAL A 89 7.97 -0.73 -8.12
CA VAL A 89 8.42 -2.11 -8.31
C VAL A 89 9.21 -2.26 -9.61
N THR A 90 8.77 -1.62 -10.68
CA THR A 90 9.45 -1.65 -11.99
C THR A 90 10.80 -0.92 -11.96
N THR A 91 10.85 0.27 -11.36
CA THR A 91 12.08 1.07 -11.25
C THR A 91 13.12 0.37 -10.39
N TRP A 92 12.72 -0.15 -9.23
CA TRP A 92 13.64 -0.73 -8.25
C TRP A 92 13.73 -2.24 -8.41
N SER A 93 14.37 -2.66 -9.50
CA SER A 93 14.80 -4.05 -9.70
C SER A 93 15.91 -4.45 -8.71
N SER A 94 16.15 -5.76 -8.54
CA SER A 94 17.26 -6.26 -7.71
C SER A 94 18.61 -5.64 -8.08
N LYS A 95 18.85 -5.43 -9.39
CA LYS A 95 20.04 -4.76 -9.90
C LYS A 95 20.09 -3.29 -9.49
N ALA A 96 19.02 -2.53 -9.73
CA ALA A 96 18.97 -1.11 -9.38
C ALA A 96 19.14 -0.88 -7.87
N ILE A 97 18.60 -1.76 -7.02
CA ILE A 97 18.77 -1.68 -5.57
C ILE A 97 20.22 -1.97 -5.16
N ALA A 98 20.89 -2.92 -5.81
CA ALA A 98 22.29 -3.21 -5.55
C ALA A 98 23.22 -2.06 -5.99
N GLU A 99 22.87 -1.38 -7.09
CA GLU A 99 23.62 -0.24 -7.62
C GLU A 99 23.39 1.06 -6.84
N ASP A 100 22.17 1.29 -6.33
CA ASP A 100 21.79 2.48 -5.58
C ASP A 100 20.94 2.13 -4.34
N TRP A 101 21.62 1.65 -3.30
CA TRP A 101 20.97 1.25 -2.05
C TRP A 101 20.33 2.44 -1.33
N GLU A 102 21.02 3.58 -1.24
CA GLU A 102 20.51 4.74 -0.51
C GLU A 102 19.33 5.40 -1.24
N GLY A 103 19.39 5.49 -2.57
CA GLY A 103 18.26 5.93 -3.38
C GLY A 103 17.04 5.02 -3.21
N TYR A 104 17.25 3.69 -3.17
CA TYR A 104 16.16 2.77 -2.86
C TYR A 104 15.57 3.03 -1.49
N ARG A 105 16.39 3.19 -0.43
CA ARG A 105 15.91 3.46 0.93
C ARG A 105 15.05 4.71 1.00
N GLN A 106 15.44 5.77 0.30
CA GLN A 106 14.66 7.00 0.21
C GLN A 106 13.35 6.80 -0.55
N ALA A 107 13.37 6.06 -1.66
CA ALA A 107 12.16 5.74 -2.41
C ALA A 107 11.19 4.84 -1.62
N ALA A 108 11.71 3.82 -0.93
CA ALA A 108 10.93 2.94 -0.07
C ALA A 108 10.22 3.71 1.05
N ARG A 109 10.89 4.71 1.64
CA ARG A 109 10.28 5.61 2.64
C ARG A 109 9.02 6.31 2.13
N ARG A 110 9.06 6.81 0.89
CA ARG A 110 7.92 7.47 0.27
C ARG A 110 6.75 6.50 0.07
N ILE A 111 7.04 5.28 -0.36
CA ILE A 111 6.01 4.26 -0.62
C ILE A 111 5.31 3.82 0.67
N TRP A 112 6.04 3.48 1.74
CA TRP A 112 5.36 3.05 2.96
C TRP A 112 4.62 4.19 3.65
N ALA A 113 5.09 5.43 3.56
CA ALA A 113 4.36 6.59 4.10
C ALA A 113 3.02 6.80 3.38
N MET A 114 3.01 6.65 2.05
CA MET A 114 1.79 6.68 1.25
C MET A 114 0.82 5.55 1.63
N MET A 115 1.34 4.36 1.95
CA MET A 115 0.51 3.22 2.40
C MET A 115 -0.06 3.46 3.80
N GLU A 116 0.71 4.03 4.73
CA GLU A 116 0.26 4.41 6.07
C GLU A 116 -0.84 5.47 6.01
N GLU A 117 -0.63 6.56 5.28
CA GLU A 117 -1.63 7.61 5.06
C GLU A 117 -2.93 7.03 4.46
N GLN A 118 -2.79 6.06 3.56
CA GLN A 118 -3.92 5.37 2.96
C GLN A 118 -4.71 4.55 4.00
N MET A 119 -4.04 3.82 4.90
CA MET A 119 -4.71 3.11 5.99
C MET A 119 -5.43 4.08 6.93
N ASP A 120 -4.83 5.22 7.24
CA ASP A 120 -5.44 6.24 8.11
C ASP A 120 -6.65 6.92 7.47
N ARG A 121 -6.63 7.14 6.15
CA ARG A 121 -7.80 7.59 5.41
C ARG A 121 -8.92 6.55 5.44
N GLU A 122 -8.58 5.29 5.24
CA GLU A 122 -9.54 4.18 5.28
C GLU A 122 -10.19 4.04 6.67
N ARG A 123 -9.41 4.13 7.76
CA ARG A 123 -9.94 4.09 9.13
C ARG A 123 -10.94 5.21 9.42
N ARG A 124 -10.68 6.43 8.93
CA ARG A 124 -11.58 7.58 9.13
C ARG A 124 -12.91 7.45 8.39
N ILE A 125 -12.96 6.67 7.31
CA ILE A 125 -14.13 6.57 6.43
C ILE A 125 -14.92 5.29 6.69
N PHE A 126 -14.23 4.18 6.99
CA PHE A 126 -14.81 2.86 7.12
C PHE A 126 -14.82 2.31 8.56
N GLY A 127 -14.07 2.93 9.47
CA GLY A 127 -14.08 2.62 10.91
C GLY A 127 -15.19 3.37 11.63
#